data_AF-A0A1V1NQX0-F1
#
_entry.id   AF-A0A1V1NQX0-F1
#
_cell.length_a   1.000
_cell.length_b   1.000
_cell.length_c   1.000
_cell.angle_alpha   90.00
_cell.angle_beta   90.00
_cell.angle_gamma   90.00
#
_symmetry.space_group_name_H-M   'P 1'
#
loop_
_entity.id
_entity.type
_entity.pdbx_description
1 polymer ?
#
loop_
_entity_poly.entity_id
_entity_poly.type
_entity_poly.pdbx_seq_one_letter_code
_entity_poly.pdbx_strand_id
1 'polypeptide(L)'
;MLVTSHNHLGNTEHGYLSKITSLEYFFDTAPEPGKGNHISVTSDSEVSITTTIDTSNLDPGMHRVYIRAKDETGTWGIVQSRPLLIQIVDDSLPDIVKLEYFFDTDPGQGSGSNIIFEPSPYVHIKTNVPIHHLQKGEHSIYVRAQDDNDAWSLSKNATFSIIDSPPEITSFKVSDHSSTPVITYEIFR
;
A
#
# COMPACT_ATOMS: atom_id res chain seq x y z
N MET A 1 -5.42 -8.75 -2.72
CA MET A 1 -6.89 -8.65 -2.80
C MET A 1 -7.45 -9.86 -2.09
N LEU A 2 -8.46 -9.70 -1.22
CA LEU A 2 -9.13 -10.83 -0.57
C LEU A 2 -10.28 -11.30 -1.48
N VAL A 3 -10.33 -12.59 -1.80
CA VAL A 3 -11.40 -13.18 -2.61
C VAL A 3 -12.01 -14.35 -1.84
N THR A 4 -13.33 -14.30 -1.62
CA THR A 4 -14.11 -15.33 -0.95
C THR A 4 -15.12 -15.94 -1.92
N SER A 5 -15.36 -17.25 -1.82
CA SER A 5 -16.46 -17.89 -2.54
C SER A 5 -17.78 -17.59 -1.81
N HIS A 6 -18.80 -17.11 -2.53
CA HIS A 6 -20.11 -16.79 -1.96
C HIS A 6 -21.20 -17.56 -2.70
N ASN A 7 -21.66 -18.68 -2.13
CA ASN A 7 -22.85 -19.39 -2.57
C ASN A 7 -23.96 -19.22 -1.53
N HIS A 8 -25.15 -18.76 -1.96
CA HIS A 8 -26.37 -18.75 -1.14
C HIS A 8 -27.56 -19.35 -1.92
N LEU A 9 -27.99 -20.57 -1.54
CA LEU A 9 -29.35 -20.93 -1.05
C LEU A 9 -29.61 -22.45 -1.15
N GLY A 10 -29.93 -23.07 0.00
CA GLY A 10 -30.60 -24.38 0.09
C GLY A 10 -30.11 -25.28 1.23
N ASN A 11 -30.91 -25.40 2.30
CA ASN A 11 -30.78 -26.41 3.38
C ASN A 11 -30.44 -27.80 2.80
N THR A 12 -29.45 -28.58 3.23
CA THR A 12 -29.14 -29.10 4.58
C THR A 12 -27.68 -29.59 4.63
N GLU A 13 -27.09 -29.57 5.83
CA GLU A 13 -25.89 -30.30 6.29
C GLU A 13 -24.52 -29.70 5.89
N HIS A 14 -23.86 -29.08 6.88
CA HIS A 14 -22.45 -28.64 6.87
C HIS A 14 -21.97 -28.00 5.55
N GLY A 15 -22.36 -26.74 5.32
CA GLY A 15 -21.90 -25.95 4.18
C GLY A 15 -20.39 -25.76 4.20
N TYR A 16 -19.67 -26.66 3.52
CA TYR A 16 -18.26 -26.47 3.22
C TYR A 16 -18.17 -25.34 2.20
N LEU A 17 -17.40 -24.29 2.51
CA LEU A 17 -17.09 -23.27 1.51
C LEU A 17 -16.36 -23.94 0.35
N SER A 18 -16.93 -23.83 -0.85
CA SER A 18 -16.31 -24.39 -2.05
C SER A 18 -14.94 -23.76 -2.25
N LYS A 19 -13.92 -24.59 -2.43
CA LYS A 19 -12.54 -24.11 -2.61
C LYS A 19 -12.37 -23.38 -3.93
N ILE A 20 -11.63 -22.29 -3.92
CA ILE A 20 -11.19 -21.56 -5.11
C ILE A 20 -10.07 -22.35 -5.75
N THR A 21 -10.24 -22.78 -7.00
CA THR A 21 -9.26 -23.58 -7.74
C THR A 21 -8.55 -22.80 -8.83
N SER A 22 -9.10 -21.66 -9.27
CA SER A 22 -8.48 -20.81 -10.29
C SER A 22 -8.88 -19.36 -10.12
N LEU A 23 -8.00 -18.46 -10.55
CA LEU A 23 -8.25 -17.03 -10.65
C LEU A 23 -7.80 -16.56 -12.02
N GLU A 24 -8.57 -15.67 -12.64
CA GLU A 24 -8.14 -14.99 -13.85
C GLU A 24 -8.48 -13.51 -13.82
N TYR A 25 -7.70 -12.72 -14.57
CA TYR A 25 -7.91 -11.30 -14.75
C TYR A 25 -7.95 -10.92 -16.23
N PHE A 26 -8.56 -9.77 -16.52
CA PHE A 26 -8.66 -9.18 -17.85
C PHE A 26 -8.88 -7.67 -17.76
N PHE A 27 -8.60 -6.96 -18.86
CA PHE A 27 -8.81 -5.52 -18.98
C PHE A 27 -10.01 -5.21 -19.86
N ASP A 28 -10.83 -4.26 -19.42
CA ASP A 28 -11.94 -3.60 -20.13
C ASP A 28 -13.08 -4.52 -20.60
N THR A 29 -12.79 -5.51 -21.45
CA THR A 29 -13.77 -6.44 -22.01
C THR A 29 -13.55 -7.85 -21.46
N ALA A 30 -14.63 -8.47 -20.98
CA ALA A 30 -14.57 -9.83 -20.43
C ALA A 30 -14.43 -10.89 -21.52
N PRO A 31 -13.39 -11.75 -21.46
CA PRO A 31 -13.32 -12.93 -22.29
C PRO A 31 -14.25 -14.04 -21.76
N GLU A 32 -14.42 -15.10 -22.55
CA GLU A 32 -15.08 -16.32 -22.08
C GLU A 32 -14.44 -16.86 -20.79
N PRO A 33 -15.21 -17.45 -19.86
CA PRO A 33 -14.67 -18.03 -18.64
C PRO A 33 -13.54 -19.03 -18.87
N GLY A 34 -12.37 -18.80 -18.26
CA GLY A 34 -11.16 -19.60 -18.42
C GLY A 34 -10.23 -19.16 -19.55
N LYS A 35 -10.58 -18.10 -20.29
CA LYS A 35 -9.77 -17.50 -21.35
C LYS A 35 -9.08 -16.19 -20.95
N GLY A 36 -9.18 -15.78 -19.68
CA GLY A 36 -8.45 -14.64 -19.15
C GLY A 36 -6.99 -14.97 -18.86
N ASN A 37 -6.26 -13.97 -18.34
CA ASN A 37 -4.91 -14.16 -17.84
C ASN A 37 -4.95 -14.85 -16.47
N HIS A 38 -4.27 -15.99 -16.33
CA HIS A 38 -4.33 -16.80 -15.12
C HIS A 38 -3.47 -16.24 -13.99
N ILE A 39 -3.99 -16.31 -12.77
CA ILE A 39 -3.26 -16.02 -11.53
C ILE A 39 -3.12 -17.34 -10.76
N SER A 40 -1.87 -17.73 -10.50
CA SER A 40 -1.58 -18.94 -9.72
C SER A 40 -2.16 -18.83 -8.31
N VAL A 41 -2.87 -19.88 -7.89
CA VAL A 41 -3.52 -19.96 -6.58
C VAL A 41 -3.41 -21.37 -6.03
N THR A 42 -3.15 -21.48 -4.73
CA THR A 42 -3.28 -22.74 -4.01
C THR A 42 -4.74 -22.92 -3.62
N SER A 43 -5.31 -24.10 -3.91
CA SER A 43 -6.73 -24.35 -3.67
C SER A 43 -7.10 -24.25 -2.19
N ASP A 44 -7.97 -23.30 -1.87
CA ASP A 44 -8.48 -23.04 -0.52
C ASP A 44 -9.87 -22.39 -0.58
N SER A 45 -10.64 -22.53 0.49
CA SER A 45 -11.91 -21.85 0.72
C SER A 45 -11.80 -20.32 0.77
N GLU A 46 -10.63 -19.80 1.15
CA GLU A 46 -10.32 -18.37 1.19
C GLU A 46 -8.90 -18.13 0.69
N VAL A 47 -8.75 -17.14 -0.19
CA VAL A 47 -7.48 -16.86 -0.85
C VAL A 47 -7.14 -15.38 -0.71
N SER A 48 -5.92 -15.10 -0.26
CA SER A 48 -5.31 -13.76 -0.25
C SER A 48 -4.06 -13.77 -1.12
N ILE A 49 -4.10 -13.02 -2.23
CA ILE A 49 -2.99 -12.94 -3.19
C ILE A 49 -2.51 -11.50 -3.34
N THR A 50 -1.19 -11.37 -3.40
CA THR A 50 -0.47 -10.18 -3.85
C THR A 50 0.31 -10.58 -5.09
N THR A 51 0.00 -9.96 -6.23
CA THR A 51 0.67 -10.22 -7.51
C THR A 51 0.84 -8.92 -8.27
N THR A 52 1.83 -8.86 -9.16
CA THR A 52 2.02 -7.77 -10.12
C THR A 52 1.27 -8.12 -11.39
N ILE A 53 0.52 -7.16 -11.92
CA ILE A 53 -0.18 -7.27 -13.21
C ILE A 53 0.56 -6.39 -14.21
N ASP A 54 0.96 -6.97 -15.33
CA ASP A 54 1.57 -6.22 -16.42
C ASP A 54 0.52 -5.38 -17.15
N THR A 55 0.85 -4.11 -17.37
CA THR A 55 0.00 -3.10 -18.02
C THR A 55 0.67 -2.48 -19.24
N SER A 56 1.83 -2.98 -19.64
CA SER A 56 2.65 -2.45 -20.75
C SER A 56 1.94 -2.44 -22.10
N ASN A 57 0.94 -3.29 -22.30
CA ASN A 57 0.17 -3.38 -23.55
C ASN A 57 -1.14 -2.58 -23.53
N LEU A 58 -1.37 -1.76 -22.50
CA LEU A 58 -2.53 -0.87 -22.46
C LEU A 58 -2.16 0.50 -23.03
N ASP A 59 -3.03 1.02 -23.88
CA ASP A 59 -2.89 2.39 -24.37
C ASP A 59 -3.06 3.40 -23.23
N PRO A 60 -2.60 4.64 -23.39
CA PRO A 60 -2.90 5.69 -22.42
C PRO A 60 -4.40 5.98 -22.32
N GLY A 61 -4.92 6.02 -21.09
CA GLY A 61 -6.34 6.26 -20.85
C GLY A 61 -6.88 5.59 -19.59
N MET A 62 -8.20 5.73 -19.42
CA MET A 62 -8.93 5.06 -18.34
C MET A 62 -9.24 3.63 -18.75
N HIS A 63 -8.71 2.69 -17.99
CA HIS A 63 -8.95 1.26 -18.09
C HIS A 63 -9.64 0.73 -16.82
N ARG A 64 -10.06 -0.53 -16.88
CA ARG A 64 -10.53 -1.26 -15.71
C ARG A 64 -9.99 -2.67 -15.72
N VAL A 65 -9.34 -3.06 -14.63
CA VAL A 65 -8.95 -4.45 -14.39
C VAL A 65 -10.09 -5.18 -13.70
N TYR A 66 -10.37 -6.39 -14.17
CA TYR A 66 -11.38 -7.29 -13.64
C TYR A 66 -10.72 -8.58 -13.19
N ILE A 67 -11.25 -9.20 -12.13
CA ILE A 67 -10.80 -10.49 -11.60
C ILE A 67 -12.03 -11.34 -11.32
N ARG A 68 -11.98 -12.63 -11.68
CA ARG A 68 -12.98 -13.63 -11.24
C ARG A 68 -12.29 -14.90 -10.76
N ALA A 69 -12.98 -15.61 -9.87
CA ALA A 69 -12.53 -16.87 -9.30
C ALA A 69 -13.40 -18.02 -9.79
N LYS A 70 -12.79 -19.19 -9.95
CA LYS A 70 -13.47 -20.45 -10.22
C LYS A 70 -13.38 -21.33 -8.98
N ASP A 71 -14.51 -21.89 -8.56
CA ASP A 71 -14.52 -22.84 -7.46
C ASP A 71 -14.28 -24.29 -7.92
N GLU A 72 -14.20 -25.22 -6.97
CA GLU A 72 -14.03 -26.65 -7.23
C GLU A 72 -15.24 -27.34 -7.90
N THR A 73 -16.40 -26.69 -7.91
CA THR A 73 -17.58 -27.16 -8.68
C THR A 73 -17.48 -26.82 -10.16
N GLY A 74 -16.47 -26.03 -10.53
CA GLY A 74 -16.27 -25.56 -11.89
C GLY A 74 -16.96 -24.24 -12.20
N THR A 75 -17.58 -23.61 -11.20
CA THR A 75 -18.40 -22.40 -11.38
C THR A 75 -17.54 -21.16 -11.23
N TRP A 76 -17.68 -20.22 -12.17
CA TRP A 76 -17.06 -18.90 -12.05
C TRP A 76 -17.95 -17.96 -11.24
N GLY A 77 -17.36 -17.33 -10.22
CA GLY A 77 -18.03 -16.40 -9.33
C GLY A 77 -18.16 -14.99 -9.90
N ILE A 78 -18.63 -14.08 -9.04
CA ILE A 78 -18.84 -12.66 -9.35
C ILE A 78 -17.50 -12.00 -9.72
N VAL A 79 -17.52 -11.20 -10.78
CA VAL A 79 -16.37 -10.42 -11.23
C VAL A 79 -16.16 -9.21 -10.30
N GLN A 80 -14.97 -9.09 -9.73
CA GLN A 80 -14.51 -7.90 -9.02
C GLN A 80 -13.73 -6.99 -9.97
N SER A 81 -13.79 -5.67 -9.79
CA SER A 81 -13.08 -4.74 -10.67
C SER A 81 -12.48 -3.54 -9.94
N ARG A 82 -11.43 -2.97 -10.52
CA ARG A 82 -10.83 -1.71 -10.09
C ARG A 82 -10.47 -0.83 -11.30
N PRO A 83 -10.73 0.48 -11.24
CA PRO A 83 -10.27 1.40 -12.27
C PRO A 83 -8.74 1.51 -12.25
N LEU A 84 -8.17 1.75 -13.43
CA LEU A 84 -6.76 1.98 -13.68
C LEU A 84 -6.63 3.16 -14.64
N LEU A 85 -5.74 4.10 -14.37
CA LEU A 85 -5.39 5.16 -15.33
C LEU A 85 -3.99 4.88 -15.84
N ILE A 86 -3.86 4.60 -17.13
CA ILE A 86 -2.57 4.57 -17.82
C ILE A 86 -2.30 5.99 -18.30
N GLN A 87 -1.23 6.59 -17.80
CA GLN A 87 -0.84 7.93 -18.23
C GLN A 87 0.04 7.83 -19.46
N ILE A 88 -0.09 8.82 -20.36
CA ILE A 88 0.89 9.02 -21.42
C ILE A 88 2.20 9.34 -20.70
N VAL A 89 3.24 8.56 -20.96
CA VAL A 89 4.61 9.02 -20.73
C VAL A 89 4.89 9.93 -21.92
N ASP A 90 4.79 11.24 -21.70
CA ASP A 90 5.20 12.19 -22.72
C ASP A 90 6.72 12.22 -22.73
N ASP A 91 7.33 11.51 -23.68
CA ASP A 91 8.79 11.45 -23.87
C ASP A 91 9.41 12.83 -24.17
N SER A 92 8.59 13.88 -24.38
CA SER A 92 9.07 15.27 -24.48
C SER A 92 9.23 15.96 -23.13
N LEU A 93 8.72 15.37 -22.04
CA LEU A 93 8.94 15.90 -20.71
C LEU A 93 10.37 15.60 -20.26
N PRO A 94 11.03 16.57 -19.61
CA PRO A 94 12.35 16.35 -19.05
C PRO A 94 12.31 15.29 -17.95
N ASP A 95 13.39 14.53 -17.85
CA ASP A 95 13.52 13.52 -16.81
C ASP A 95 13.59 14.20 -15.44
N ILE A 96 12.92 13.63 -14.44
CA ILE A 96 13.19 13.96 -13.05
C ILE A 96 14.53 13.31 -12.70
N VAL A 97 15.52 14.12 -12.30
CA VAL A 97 16.89 13.65 -12.02
C VAL A 97 17.28 13.78 -10.55
N LYS A 98 16.55 14.59 -9.77
CA LYS A 98 16.71 14.66 -8.31
C LYS A 98 15.35 14.74 -7.62
N LEU A 99 15.29 14.16 -6.42
CA LEU A 99 14.15 14.22 -5.54
C LEU A 99 14.67 14.41 -4.12
N GLU A 100 14.28 15.49 -3.46
CA GLU A 100 14.70 15.75 -2.08
C GLU A 100 13.52 15.99 -1.16
N TYR A 101 13.71 15.66 0.11
CA TYR A 101 12.77 15.96 1.18
C TYR A 101 13.43 16.75 2.31
N PHE A 102 12.59 17.47 3.07
CA PHE A 102 13.02 18.21 4.26
C PHE A 102 11.84 18.36 5.24
N PHE A 103 12.14 18.65 6.49
CA PHE A 103 11.14 18.83 7.55
C PHE A 103 11.04 20.29 7.97
N ASP A 104 9.80 20.77 8.12
CA ASP A 104 9.37 22.05 8.68
C ASP A 104 9.89 23.32 7.99
N THR A 105 11.21 23.51 7.93
CA THR A 105 11.87 24.67 7.32
C THR A 105 12.57 24.28 6.03
N ASP A 106 12.33 25.04 4.96
CA ASP A 106 12.99 24.82 3.66
C ASP A 106 14.48 25.18 3.74
N PRO A 107 15.40 24.22 3.52
CA PRO A 107 16.85 24.48 3.55
C PRO A 107 17.36 25.16 2.27
N GLY A 108 16.50 25.39 1.28
CA GLY A 108 16.87 25.86 -0.05
C GLY A 108 17.15 24.71 -1.03
N GLN A 109 16.94 24.98 -2.32
CA GLN A 109 17.02 23.99 -3.40
C GLN A 109 18.37 23.26 -3.41
N GLY A 110 18.32 21.92 -3.45
CA GLY A 110 19.50 21.05 -3.46
C GLY A 110 20.16 20.85 -2.09
N SER A 111 19.59 21.41 -1.02
CA SER A 111 20.08 21.26 0.36
C SER A 111 19.21 20.34 1.21
N GLY A 112 18.21 19.67 0.60
CA GLY A 112 17.39 18.67 1.26
C GLY A 112 18.07 17.31 1.36
N SER A 113 17.38 16.35 1.98
CA SER A 113 17.79 14.95 2.00
C SER A 113 17.41 14.29 0.68
N ASN A 114 18.39 13.72 -0.02
CA ASN A 114 18.18 13.13 -1.34
C ASN A 114 17.49 11.76 -1.24
N ILE A 115 16.63 11.47 -2.21
CA ILE A 115 16.00 10.17 -2.44
C ILE A 115 16.62 9.60 -3.71
N ILE A 116 17.14 8.38 -3.62
CA ILE A 116 17.77 7.69 -4.77
C ILE A 116 16.69 6.97 -5.58
N PHE A 117 16.71 7.16 -6.90
CA PHE A 117 15.84 6.52 -7.88
C PHE A 117 16.50 6.59 -9.27
N GLU A 118 15.97 5.84 -10.23
CA GLU A 118 16.39 5.92 -11.62
C GLU A 118 15.66 7.08 -12.34
N PRO A 119 16.37 7.99 -13.03
CA PRO A 119 15.75 9.10 -13.76
C PRO A 119 14.66 8.64 -14.72
N SER A 120 13.58 9.42 -14.78
CA SER A 120 12.41 9.16 -15.62
C SER A 120 11.53 10.41 -15.66
N PRO A 121 10.74 10.65 -16.73
CA PRO A 121 9.77 11.75 -16.77
C PRO A 121 8.67 11.57 -15.71
N TYR A 122 8.49 10.33 -15.23
CA TYR A 122 7.54 9.96 -14.19
C TYR A 122 8.17 9.00 -13.19
N VAL A 123 8.16 9.37 -11.91
CA VAL A 123 8.71 8.55 -10.83
C VAL A 123 7.66 8.25 -9.78
N HIS A 124 7.56 6.98 -9.36
CA HIS A 124 6.73 6.56 -8.24
C HIS A 124 7.62 5.95 -7.16
N ILE A 125 7.86 6.71 -6.09
CA ILE A 125 8.79 6.32 -5.03
C ILE A 125 8.01 5.92 -3.79
N LYS A 126 8.34 4.73 -3.26
CA LYS A 126 7.97 4.30 -1.91
C LYS A 126 9.25 4.09 -1.11
N THR A 127 9.49 4.95 -0.12
CA THR A 127 10.68 4.90 0.74
C THR A 127 10.34 5.18 2.19
N ASN A 128 11.20 4.72 3.10
CA ASN A 128 11.11 5.03 4.53
C ASN A 128 11.94 6.28 4.82
N VAL A 129 11.33 7.24 5.51
CA VAL A 129 12.00 8.47 5.92
C VAL A 129 12.29 8.42 7.43
N PRO A 130 13.55 8.55 7.86
CA PRO A 130 13.89 8.58 9.29
C PRO A 130 13.32 9.83 9.97
N ILE A 131 12.58 9.67 11.06
CA ILE A 131 11.98 10.78 11.84
C ILE A 131 12.49 10.88 13.27
N HIS A 132 13.43 10.01 13.68
CA HIS A 132 13.92 9.92 15.06
C HIS A 132 14.61 11.19 15.58
N HIS A 133 14.98 12.11 14.69
CA HIS A 133 15.62 13.39 15.03
C HIS A 133 14.60 14.51 15.29
N LEU A 134 13.31 14.27 15.02
CA LEU A 134 12.25 15.22 15.24
C LEU A 134 11.71 15.11 16.66
N GLN A 135 11.32 16.25 17.23
CA GLN A 135 10.79 16.31 18.59
C GLN A 135 9.31 15.89 18.61
N LYS A 136 8.75 15.78 19.81
CA LYS A 136 7.30 15.64 19.96
C LYS A 136 6.60 16.89 19.45
N GLY A 137 5.56 16.73 18.66
CA GLY A 137 4.76 17.85 18.14
C GLY A 137 4.26 17.63 16.72
N GLU A 138 3.70 18.68 16.15
CA GLU A 138 3.28 18.75 14.76
C GLU A 138 4.47 19.04 13.86
N HIS A 139 4.59 18.27 12.77
CA HIS A 139 5.64 18.40 11.77
C HIS A 139 5.04 18.38 10.37
N SER A 140 5.78 18.99 9.44
CA SER A 140 5.51 18.91 8.00
C SER A 140 6.71 18.29 7.29
N ILE A 141 6.47 17.27 6.48
CA ILE A 141 7.44 16.81 5.49
C ILE A 141 7.13 17.46 4.15
N TYR A 142 8.15 17.99 3.50
CA TYR A 142 8.10 18.56 2.16
C TYR A 142 8.92 17.71 1.21
N VAL A 143 8.48 17.61 -0.04
CA VAL A 143 9.21 16.96 -1.13
C VAL A 143 9.18 17.87 -2.35
N ARG A 144 10.32 18.00 -3.03
CA ARG A 144 10.42 18.64 -4.35
C ARG A 144 11.36 17.88 -5.26
N ALA A 145 11.16 18.05 -6.55
CA ALA A 145 11.94 17.40 -7.60
C ALA A 145 12.70 18.44 -8.42
N GLN A 146 13.83 18.03 -9.00
CA GLN A 146 14.54 18.77 -10.04
C GLN A 146 14.52 17.94 -11.33
N ASP A 147 14.21 18.59 -12.44
CA ASP A 147 14.31 17.98 -13.77
C ASP A 147 15.72 18.14 -14.38
N ASP A 148 15.95 17.50 -15.52
CA ASP A 148 17.22 17.52 -16.26
C ASP A 148 17.58 18.89 -16.87
N ASN A 149 16.65 19.86 -16.86
CA ASN A 149 16.87 21.26 -17.22
C ASN A 149 17.26 22.12 -16.00
N ASP A 150 17.61 21.48 -14.89
CA ASP A 150 17.90 22.09 -13.60
C ASP A 150 16.71 22.87 -12.97
N ALA A 151 15.49 22.69 -13.48
CA ALA A 151 14.32 23.37 -12.94
C ALA A 151 13.75 22.62 -11.74
N TRP A 152 13.57 23.34 -10.63
CA TRP A 152 12.96 22.79 -9.42
C TRP A 152 11.44 22.98 -9.40
N SER A 153 10.74 21.93 -8.98
CA SER A 153 9.32 22.02 -8.69
C SER A 153 9.04 22.89 -7.46
N LEU A 154 7.79 23.32 -7.31
CA LEU A 154 7.28 23.73 -6.00
C LEU A 154 7.35 22.54 -5.03
N SER A 155 7.54 22.82 -3.75
CA SER A 155 7.48 21.81 -2.70
C SER A 155 6.04 21.40 -2.43
N LYS A 156 5.81 20.09 -2.36
CA LYS A 156 4.55 19.52 -1.90
C LYS A 156 4.73 18.96 -0.50
N ASN A 157 3.75 19.12 0.38
CA ASN A 157 3.89 18.74 1.77
C ASN A 157 2.78 17.81 2.27
N ALA A 158 3.09 17.13 3.37
CA ALA A 158 2.14 16.43 4.23
C ALA A 158 2.47 16.75 5.69
N THR A 159 1.47 16.75 6.55
CA THR A 159 1.63 17.00 7.99
C THR A 159 1.47 15.71 8.78
N PHE A 160 2.16 15.61 9.91
CA PHE A 160 2.06 14.50 10.84
C PHE A 160 2.43 14.94 12.25
N SER A 161 1.97 14.20 13.25
CA SER A 161 2.28 14.45 14.65
C SER A 161 3.16 13.35 15.21
N ILE A 162 4.23 13.72 15.91
CA ILE A 162 4.97 12.81 16.79
C ILE A 162 4.37 12.94 18.17
N ILE A 163 3.74 11.86 18.63
CA ILE A 163 3.22 11.71 19.99
C ILE A 163 4.14 10.81 20.80
N ASP A 164 4.07 10.90 22.13
CA ASP A 164 4.74 9.93 22.98
C ASP A 164 4.17 8.54 22.70
N SER A 165 5.04 7.53 22.62
CA SER A 165 4.60 6.15 22.78
C SER A 165 3.88 6.02 24.13
N PRO A 166 2.85 5.16 24.25
CA PRO A 166 2.25 4.86 25.55
C PRO A 166 3.36 4.51 26.56
N PRO A 167 3.28 4.95 27.82
CA PRO A 167 4.32 4.68 28.80
C PRO A 167 4.53 3.16 28.93
N GLU A 168 5.76 2.70 28.76
CA GLU A 168 6.12 1.32 29.05
C GLU A 168 6.26 1.15 30.57
N ILE A 169 5.45 0.28 31.17
CA ILE A 169 5.64 -0.11 32.58
C ILE A 169 6.79 -1.12 32.61
N THR A 170 8.00 -0.65 32.92
CA THR A 170 9.22 -1.45 32.91
C THR A 170 9.40 -2.33 34.14
N SER A 171 8.70 -2.06 35.25
CA SER A 171 8.64 -2.99 36.38
C SER A 171 7.45 -2.75 37.30
N PHE A 172 6.92 -3.85 37.86
CA PHE A 172 6.03 -3.83 39.00
C PHE A 172 6.82 -4.27 40.24
N LYS A 173 6.91 -3.43 41.27
CA LYS A 173 7.39 -3.85 42.59
C LYS A 173 6.21 -3.97 43.54
N VAL A 174 5.87 -5.20 43.90
CA VAL A 174 5.01 -5.47 45.05
C VAL A 174 5.90 -5.49 46.28
N SER A 175 5.68 -4.55 47.20
CA SER A 175 6.29 -4.63 48.54
C SER A 175 5.36 -5.44 49.43
N ASP A 176 5.69 -6.71 49.67
CA ASP A 176 5.18 -7.40 50.85
C ASP A 176 5.84 -6.73 52.05
N HIS A 177 5.05 -6.33 53.04
CA HIS A 177 5.40 -6.09 54.46
C HIS A 177 4.22 -5.41 55.21
N SER A 178 3.06 -5.26 54.55
CA SER A 178 1.80 -4.84 55.18
C SER A 178 0.64 -5.67 54.59
N SER A 179 -0.39 -5.95 55.40
CA SER A 179 -1.60 -6.72 55.02
C SER A 179 -2.48 -6.06 53.94
N THR A 180 -2.04 -4.93 53.37
CA THR A 180 -2.61 -4.33 52.17
C THR A 180 -1.49 -4.04 51.16
N PRO A 181 -1.46 -4.67 49.98
CA PRO A 181 -0.45 -4.36 48.97
C PRO A 181 -0.62 -2.92 48.47
N VAL A 182 0.46 -2.14 48.49
CA VAL A 182 0.52 -0.81 47.86
C VAL A 182 1.24 -0.98 46.52
N ILE A 183 0.59 -0.56 45.43
CA ILE A 183 1.19 -0.58 44.09
C ILE A 183 1.74 0.82 43.81
N THR A 184 3.06 0.90 43.65
CA THR A 184 3.73 2.11 43.15
C THR A 184 4.31 1.81 41.78
N TYR A 185 4.06 2.67 40.80
CA TYR A 185 4.64 2.60 39.47
C TYR A 185 5.46 3.86 39.19
N GLU A 186 6.57 3.74 38.49
CA GLU A 186 7.35 4.87 37.98
C GLU A 186 7.11 4.99 36.48
N ILE A 187 6.69 6.18 36.03
CA ILE A 187 6.55 6.50 34.61
C ILE A 187 7.83 7.22 34.20
N PHE A 188 8.60 6.64 33.27
CA PHE A 188 9.70 7.34 32.63
C PHE A 188 9.18 8.07 31.37
N ARG A 189 9.62 9.32 31.19
CA ARG A 189 9.35 10.16 30.01
C ARG A 189 10.52 10.10 29.05
#